data_AF-A0A1W9GAQ0-F1
#
_entry.id   AF-A0A1W9GAQ0-F1
#
_cell.length_a   1.000
_cell.length_b   1.000
_cell.length_c   1.000
_cell.angle_alpha   90.00
_cell.angle_beta   90.00
_cell.angle_gamma   90.00
#
_symmetry.space_group_name_H-M   'P 1'
#
loop_
_entity.id
_entity.type
_entity.pdbx_description
1 polymer ?
#
loop_
_entity_poly.entity_id
_entity_poly.type
_entity_poly.pdbx_seq_one_letter_code
_entity_poly.pdbx_strand_id
1 'polypeptide(L)'
;MRDVVEQPTTIKVKDLRSFGLLVGTVFSVIGLWPMIFREEPMRFWAVGLGGILILLGGVAPQLLAPAHRGWMWIGHILGWINTRILLGIVFYGLVTPIGLFFRLIGKDTVRRTFSEESQSYRVLRTPRPHSHMKNQF
;
A
#
# COMPACT_ATOMS: atom_id res chain seq x y z
N MET A 1 1.91 -22.98 -19.67
CA MET A 1 1.28 -23.00 -18.34
C MET A 1 2.43 -22.97 -17.33
N ARG A 2 2.96 -21.77 -17.04
CA ARG A 2 4.22 -21.59 -16.32
C ARG A 2 3.93 -21.37 -14.83
N ASP A 3 4.25 -22.38 -14.03
CA ASP A 3 4.89 -22.28 -12.71
C ASP A 3 4.65 -20.98 -11.93
N VAL A 4 3.38 -20.72 -11.56
CA VAL A 4 3.09 -19.86 -10.41
C VAL A 4 3.44 -20.69 -9.19
N VAL A 5 4.74 -20.79 -8.91
CA VAL A 5 5.27 -21.39 -7.70
C VAL A 5 4.76 -20.52 -6.55
N GLU A 6 3.71 -20.98 -5.88
CA GLU A 6 3.40 -20.54 -4.52
C GLU A 6 4.69 -20.69 -3.71
N GLN A 7 5.36 -19.58 -3.42
CA GLN A 7 6.42 -19.63 -2.43
C GLN A 7 5.74 -20.01 -1.12
N PRO A 8 6.10 -21.15 -0.51
CA PRO A 8 5.57 -21.46 0.80
C PRO A 8 5.91 -20.27 1.70
N THR A 9 5.00 -19.93 2.61
CA THR A 9 5.11 -18.85 3.61
C THR A 9 6.21 -19.11 4.64
N THR A 10 7.29 -19.76 4.23
CA THR A 10 8.48 -20.06 4.99
C THR A 10 9.27 -18.78 5.13
N ILE A 11 9.27 -18.21 6.34
CA ILE A 11 10.00 -16.97 6.60
C ILE A 11 11.48 -17.21 6.32
N LYS A 12 12.05 -16.47 5.34
CA LYS A 12 13.44 -16.65 4.95
C LYS A 12 14.34 -16.05 6.01
N VAL A 13 15.43 -16.74 6.35
CA VAL A 13 16.43 -16.26 7.32
C VAL A 13 16.96 -14.86 6.96
N LYS A 14 17.06 -14.55 5.65
CA LYS A 14 17.43 -13.23 5.15
C LYS A 14 16.46 -12.12 5.57
N ASP A 15 15.16 -12.42 5.63
CA ASP A 15 14.13 -11.44 6.00
C ASP A 15 14.22 -11.11 7.50
N LEU A 16 14.48 -12.12 8.36
CA LEU A 16 14.68 -11.91 9.80
C LEU A 16 15.95 -11.10 10.08
N ARG A 17 17.05 -11.38 9.35
CA ARG A 17 18.28 -10.60 9.44
C ARG A 17 18.06 -9.14 9.04
N SER A 18 17.37 -8.93 7.91
CA SER A 18 17.07 -7.59 7.40
C SER A 18 16.18 -6.82 8.37
N PHE A 19 15.18 -7.48 8.97
CA PHE A 19 14.33 -6.90 10.01
C PHE A 19 15.14 -6.50 11.26
N GLY A 20 15.96 -7.41 11.79
CA GLY A 20 16.80 -7.12 12.97
C GLY A 20 17.78 -5.97 12.73
N LEU A 21 18.39 -5.92 11.54
CA LEU A 21 19.29 -4.82 11.16
C LEU A 21 18.56 -3.50 10.98
N LEU A 22 17.43 -3.47 10.27
CA LEU A 22 16.63 -2.26 10.06
C LEU A 22 16.09 -1.71 11.38
N VAL A 23 15.39 -2.55 12.14
CA VAL A 23 14.79 -2.13 13.43
C VAL A 23 15.88 -1.76 14.42
N GLY A 24 16.92 -2.59 14.53
CA GLY A 24 18.06 -2.30 15.41
C GLY A 24 18.74 -0.97 15.07
N THR A 25 18.99 -0.71 13.79
CA THR A 25 19.58 0.56 13.34
C THR A 25 18.68 1.75 13.63
N VAL A 26 17.37 1.64 13.36
CA VAL A 26 16.41 2.71 13.66
C VAL A 26 16.38 3.01 15.17
N PHE A 27 16.33 1.98 16.02
CA PHE A 27 16.38 2.17 17.47
C PHE A 27 17.71 2.74 17.96
N SER A 28 18.84 2.32 17.40
CA SER A 28 20.15 2.90 17.69
C SER A 28 20.23 4.36 17.29
N VAL A 29 19.72 4.74 16.11
CA VAL A 29 19.65 6.14 15.67
C VAL A 29 18.75 6.95 16.61
N ILE A 30 17.55 6.47 16.95
CA ILE A 30 16.65 7.16 17.89
C ILE A 30 17.27 7.28 19.29
N GLY A 31 18.04 6.30 19.75
CA GLY A 31 18.72 6.31 21.04
C GLY A 31 19.93 7.26 21.07
N LEU A 32 20.66 7.38 19.95
CA LEU A 32 21.85 8.23 19.81
C LEU A 32 21.52 9.67 19.37
N TRP A 33 20.39 9.88 18.69
CA TRP A 33 19.93 11.19 18.25
C TRP A 33 19.82 12.23 19.39
N PRO A 34 19.20 11.94 20.55
CA PRO A 34 19.14 12.88 21.67
C PRO A 34 20.52 13.15 22.31
N MET A 35 21.45 12.19 22.23
CA MET A 35 22.82 12.36 22.73
C MET A 35 23.61 13.36 21.88
N ILE A 36 23.43 13.34 20.55
CA ILE A 36 24.17 14.20 19.62
C ILE A 36 23.57 15.61 19.55
N PHE A 37 22.25 15.73 19.65
CA PHE A 37 21.55 17.00 19.40
C PHE A 37 21.08 17.75 20.67
N ARG A 38 21.01 17.13 21.85
CA ARG A 38 20.33 17.75 23.01
C ARG A 38 20.99 17.64 24.39
N GLU A 39 22.18 17.03 24.55
CA GLU A 39 22.85 16.89 25.87
C GLU A 39 21.96 16.29 27.00
N GLU A 40 20.86 15.62 26.64
CA GLU A 40 19.95 14.96 27.56
C GLU A 40 20.50 13.56 27.95
N PRO A 41 20.16 13.05 29.15
CA PRO A 41 20.70 11.79 29.64
C PRO A 41 20.39 10.66 28.66
N MET A 42 21.46 9.93 28.31
CA MET A 42 21.44 8.83 27.36
C MET A 42 20.32 7.87 27.73
N ARG A 43 19.40 7.60 26.79
CA ARG A 43 18.40 6.55 26.95
C ARG A 43 19.10 5.21 26.78
N PHE A 44 19.86 4.79 27.80
CA PHE A 44 20.59 3.54 27.85
C PHE A 44 19.71 2.34 27.49
N TRP A 45 18.43 2.40 27.82
CA TRP A 45 17.45 1.38 27.46
C TRP A 45 17.24 1.26 25.94
N ALA A 46 17.20 2.39 25.20
CA ALA A 46 17.02 2.38 23.74
C ALA A 46 18.29 1.94 23.00
N VAL A 47 19.46 2.37 23.46
CA VAL A 47 20.76 1.98 22.88
C VAL A 47 21.07 0.51 23.20
N GLY A 48 20.80 0.06 24.42
CA GLY A 48 20.91 -1.34 24.83
C GLY A 48 19.97 -2.24 24.04
N LEU A 49 18.70 -1.85 23.90
CA LEU A 49 17.72 -2.60 23.12
C LEU A 49 18.09 -2.66 21.63
N GLY A 50 18.54 -1.54 21.04
CA GLY A 50 19.01 -1.49 19.65
C GLY A 50 20.24 -2.38 19.42
N GLY A 51 21.25 -2.30 20.30
CA GLY A 51 22.44 -3.15 20.23
C GLY A 51 22.14 -4.63 20.38
N ILE A 52 21.24 -4.99 21.31
CA ILE A 52 20.76 -6.36 21.50
C ILE A 52 20.03 -6.85 20.23
N LEU A 53 19.18 -6.03 19.62
CA LEU A 53 18.49 -6.38 18.37
C LEU A 53 19.45 -6.58 17.19
N ILE A 54 20.48 -5.73 17.07
CA ILE A 54 21.50 -5.86 16.01
C ILE A 54 22.32 -7.14 16.22
N LEU A 55 22.76 -7.39 17.46
CA LEU A 55 23.51 -8.61 17.82
C LEU A 55 22.69 -9.87 17.60
N LEU A 56 21.44 -9.91 18.05
CA LEU A 56 20.54 -11.05 17.83
C LEU A 56 20.20 -11.21 16.35
N GLY A 57 20.00 -10.10 15.61
CA GLY A 57 19.78 -10.12 14.16
C GLY A 57 20.96 -10.69 13.38
N GLY A 58 22.20 -10.45 13.83
CA GLY A 58 23.43 -10.98 13.22
C GLY A 58 23.75 -12.43 13.61
N VAL A 59 23.65 -12.75 14.91
CA VAL A 59 24.12 -14.04 15.46
C VAL A 59 23.01 -15.10 15.44
N ALA A 60 21.79 -14.75 15.87
CA ALA A 60 20.69 -15.70 16.06
C ALA A 60 19.36 -15.13 15.53
N PRO A 61 19.23 -14.91 14.21
CA PRO A 61 18.03 -14.31 13.63
C PRO A 61 16.76 -15.12 13.89
N GLN A 62 16.89 -16.43 14.14
CA GLN A 62 15.75 -17.32 14.43
C GLN A 62 14.99 -16.93 15.71
N LEU A 63 15.65 -16.33 16.71
CA LEU A 63 14.97 -15.82 17.91
C LEU A 63 14.06 -14.61 17.59
N LEU A 64 14.34 -13.88 16.51
CA LEU A 64 13.51 -12.76 16.07
C LEU A 64 12.28 -13.21 15.26
N ALA A 65 12.14 -14.51 14.96
CA ALA A 65 11.02 -15.04 14.18
C ALA A 65 9.63 -14.69 14.75
N PRO A 66 9.34 -14.91 16.06
CA PRO A 66 8.04 -14.54 16.63
C PRO A 66 7.80 -13.03 16.64
N ALA A 67 8.83 -12.23 16.92
CA ALA A 67 8.75 -10.77 16.91
C ALA A 67 8.47 -10.23 15.49
N HIS A 68 9.19 -10.74 14.49
CA HIS A 68 8.98 -10.41 13.08
C HIS A 68 7.56 -10.78 12.65
N ARG A 69 7.05 -11.96 13.05
CA ARG A 69 5.69 -12.38 12.71
C ARG A 69 4.62 -11.44 13.30
N GLY A 70 4.77 -11.05 14.57
CA GLY A 70 3.87 -10.07 15.20
C GLY A 70 3.93 -8.70 14.53
N TRP A 71 5.14 -8.23 14.21
CA TRP A 71 5.34 -6.99 13.48
C TRP A 71 4.70 -6.99 12.09
N MET A 72 4.88 -8.08 11.33
CA MET A 72 4.25 -8.24 10.02
C MET A 72 2.74 -8.27 10.10
N TRP A 73 2.17 -8.91 11.13
CA TRP A 73 0.72 -8.90 11.35
C TRP A 73 0.18 -7.48 11.58
N ILE A 74 0.87 -6.68 12.41
CA ILE A 74 0.55 -5.26 12.60
C ILE A 74 0.67 -4.51 11.27
N GLY A 75 1.75 -4.74 10.52
CA GLY A 75 1.97 -4.15 9.20
C GLY A 75 0.85 -4.46 8.21
N HIS A 76 0.33 -5.69 8.22
CA HIS A 76 -0.82 -6.08 7.39
C HIS A 76 -2.10 -5.35 7.79
N ILE A 77 -2.39 -5.22 9.09
CA ILE A 77 -3.54 -4.45 9.57
C ILE A 77 -3.39 -2.98 9.19
N LEU A 78 -2.21 -2.41 9.40
CA LEU A 78 -1.94 -1.01 9.09
C LEU A 78 -2.05 -0.75 7.58
N GLY A 79 -1.51 -1.65 6.75
CA GLY A 79 -1.66 -1.61 5.30
C GLY A 79 -3.10 -1.76 4.85
N TRP A 80 -3.88 -2.62 5.55
CA TRP A 80 -5.31 -2.75 5.33
C TRP A 80 -5.99 -1.41 5.58
N ILE A 81 -5.82 -0.81 6.76
CA ILE A 81 -6.39 0.49 7.12
C ILE A 81 -5.95 1.59 6.13
N ASN A 82 -4.65 1.71 5.87
CA ASN A 82 -4.08 2.73 5.00
C ASN A 82 -4.68 2.70 3.59
N THR A 83 -4.86 1.50 3.03
CA THR A 83 -5.49 1.37 1.71
C THR A 83 -6.92 1.91 1.71
N ARG A 84 -7.71 1.66 2.76
CA ARG A 84 -9.10 2.15 2.84
C ARG A 84 -9.14 3.65 3.05
N ILE A 85 -8.26 4.19 3.88
CA ILE A 85 -8.13 5.63 4.11
C ILE A 85 -7.75 6.32 2.80
N LEU A 86 -6.72 5.83 2.10
CA LEU A 86 -6.26 6.42 0.85
C LEU A 86 -7.36 6.38 -0.22
N LEU A 87 -8.04 5.24 -0.37
CA LEU A 87 -9.16 5.11 -1.30
C LEU A 87 -10.32 6.03 -0.92
N GLY A 88 -10.64 6.13 0.38
CA GLY A 88 -11.67 7.03 0.89
C GLY A 88 -11.34 8.49 0.59
N ILE A 89 -10.11 8.93 0.87
CA ILE A 89 -9.65 10.29 0.58
C ILE A 89 -9.72 10.57 -0.92
N VAL A 90 -9.24 9.67 -1.78
CA VAL A 90 -9.30 9.86 -3.24
C VAL A 90 -10.75 9.90 -3.72
N PHE A 91 -11.60 8.99 -3.23
CA PHE A 91 -12.98 8.91 -3.66
C PHE A 91 -13.80 10.14 -3.22
N TYR A 92 -13.71 10.54 -1.95
CA TYR A 92 -14.47 11.67 -1.43
C TYR A 92 -13.83 13.03 -1.71
N GLY A 93 -12.50 13.08 -1.82
CA GLY A 93 -11.76 14.32 -2.07
C GLY A 93 -11.59 14.67 -3.55
N LEU A 94 -11.61 13.68 -4.46
CA LEU A 94 -11.41 13.90 -5.88
C LEU A 94 -12.59 13.41 -6.72
N VAL A 95 -12.93 12.11 -6.65
CA VAL A 95 -13.93 11.51 -7.53
C VAL A 95 -15.33 12.09 -7.30
N THR A 96 -15.74 12.18 -6.04
CA THR A 96 -17.06 12.69 -5.63
C THR A 96 -17.27 14.15 -5.99
N PRO A 97 -16.37 15.10 -5.68
CA PRO A 97 -16.56 16.49 -6.06
C PRO A 97 -16.51 16.71 -7.57
N ILE A 98 -15.69 15.96 -8.31
CA ILE A 98 -15.71 15.99 -9.78
C ILE A 98 -17.07 15.54 -10.32
N GLY A 99 -17.60 14.43 -9.79
CA GLY A 99 -18.93 13.94 -10.17
C GLY A 99 -20.05 14.92 -9.81
N LEU A 100 -19.98 15.54 -8.63
CA LEU A 100 -20.92 16.55 -8.18
C LEU A 100 -20.84 17.81 -9.06
N PHE A 101 -19.63 18.25 -9.42
CA PHE A 101 -19.41 19.36 -10.32
C PHE A 101 -20.02 19.11 -11.70
N PHE A 102 -19.82 17.93 -12.29
CA PHE A 102 -20.49 17.56 -13.55
C PHE A 102 -22.01 17.50 -13.42
N ARG A 103 -22.53 17.06 -12.26
CA ARG A 103 -23.96 17.08 -11.96
C ARG A 103 -24.51 18.50 -11.90
N LEU A 104 -23.79 19.44 -11.28
CA LEU A 104 -24.18 20.85 -11.21
C LEU A 104 -24.15 21.54 -12.58
N ILE A 105 -23.22 21.16 -13.46
CA ILE A 105 -23.14 21.66 -14.84
C ILE A 105 -24.21 21.02 -15.76
N GLY A 106 -24.98 20.05 -15.26
CA GLY A 106 -26.02 19.37 -16.05
C GLY A 106 -25.46 18.44 -17.14
N LYS A 107 -24.17 18.08 -17.06
CA LYS A 107 -23.52 17.19 -18.02
C LYS A 107 -23.77 15.74 -17.63
N ASP A 108 -24.90 15.18 -18.06
CA ASP A 108 -25.19 13.75 -17.89
C ASP A 108 -24.44 12.92 -18.95
N THR A 109 -23.17 12.62 -18.68
CA THR A 109 -22.32 11.82 -19.57
C THR A 109 -22.69 10.33 -19.60
N VAL A 110 -23.48 9.86 -18.63
CA VAL A 110 -23.80 8.43 -18.47
C VAL A 110 -25.25 8.12 -18.86
N ARG A 111 -26.06 9.11 -19.27
CA ARG A 111 -27.51 8.94 -19.53
C ARG A 111 -28.16 8.18 -18.37
N ARG A 112 -28.05 8.73 -17.16
CA ARG A 112 -28.55 8.10 -15.93
C ARG A 112 -30.05 8.26 -15.74
N THR A 113 -30.68 9.10 -16.56
CA THR A 113 -32.12 9.31 -16.55
C THR A 113 -32.85 8.13 -17.18
N PHE A 114 -33.73 7.50 -16.41
CA PHE A 114 -34.60 6.43 -16.88
C PHE A 114 -35.68 7.05 -17.77
N SER A 115 -35.67 6.73 -19.06
CA SER A 115 -36.72 7.12 -20.00
C SER A 115 -37.73 5.98 -20.13
N GLU A 116 -38.90 6.12 -19.51
CA GLU A 116 -40.02 5.17 -19.67
C GLU A 116 -40.52 5.08 -21.12
N GLU A 117 -40.33 6.14 -21.93
CA GLU A 117 -40.70 6.16 -23.35
C GLU A 117 -39.73 5.39 -24.27
N SER A 118 -38.55 4.97 -23.79
CA SER A 118 -37.57 4.30 -24.66
C SER A 118 -37.76 2.78 -24.68
N GLN A 119 -38.00 2.23 -25.87
CA GLN A 119 -38.09 0.76 -26.07
C GLN A 119 -36.75 0.04 -25.83
N SER A 120 -35.61 0.74 -25.91
CA SER A 120 -34.29 0.17 -25.60
C SER A 120 -33.24 1.25 -25.31
N TYR A 121 -32.41 1.02 -24.30
CA TYR A 121 -31.20 1.82 -24.01
C TYR A 121 -30.00 1.46 -24.89
N ARG A 122 -30.13 0.48 -25.79
CA ARG A 122 -29.06 0.09 -26.72
C ARG A 122 -28.78 1.21 -27.71
N VAL A 123 -27.56 1.74 -27.67
CA VAL A 123 -27.07 2.63 -28.71
C VAL A 123 -26.84 1.82 -29.98
N LEU A 124 -27.76 1.93 -30.94
CA LEU A 124 -27.59 1.38 -32.28
C LEU A 124 -26.35 2.03 -32.92
N ARG A 125 -25.32 1.22 -33.17
CA ARG A 125 -24.13 1.67 -33.88
C ARG A 125 -24.34 1.39 -35.36
N THR A 126 -24.16 2.40 -36.19
CA THR A 126 -24.13 2.21 -37.64
C THR A 126 -22.93 1.36 -38.03
N PRO A 127 -23.07 0.41 -38.96
CA PRO A 127 -21.95 -0.38 -39.46
C PRO A 127 -20.89 0.56 -40.04
N ARG A 128 -19.65 0.43 -39.56
CA ARG A 128 -18.54 1.23 -40.11
C ARG A 128 -18.28 0.78 -41.56
N PRO A 129 -18.03 1.72 -42.49
CA PRO A 129 -17.74 1.37 -43.88
C PRO A 129 -16.49 0.48 -43.97
N HIS A 130 -16.53 -0.52 -44.86
CA HIS A 130 -15.45 -1.52 -45.05
C HIS A 130 -14.07 -0.89 -45.35
N SER A 131 -14.02 0.33 -45.88
CA SER A 131 -12.78 1.06 -46.15
C SER A 131 -12.02 1.48 -44.88
N HIS A 132 -12.65 1.49 -43.72
CA HIS A 132 -12.07 1.92 -42.45
C HIS A 132 -10.91 1.02 -41.97
N MET A 133 -10.80 -0.22 -42.49
CA MET A 133 -9.69 -1.12 -42.16
C MET A 133 -8.42 -0.86 -42.96
N LYS A 134 -8.46 0.01 -43.99
CA LYS A 134 -7.31 0.25 -44.87
C LYS A 134 -6.22 1.12 -44.23
N ASN A 135 -6.56 1.93 -43.23
CA ASN A 135 -5.63 2.89 -42.59
C ASN A 135 -5.65 2.70 -41.06
N GLN A 136 -5.36 1.49 -40.58
CA GLN A 136 -5.42 1.17 -39.15
C GLN A 136 -4.10 1.47 -38.38
N PHE A 137 -3.06 1.93 -39.07
CA PHE A 137 -1.74 2.25 -38.52
C PHE A 137 -1.31 3.66 -38.92
#